data_AF-A0A3S3RII6-F1
#
_entry.id   AF-A0A3S3RII6-F1
#
_cell.length_a   1.000
_cell.length_b   1.000
_cell.length_c   1.000
_cell.angle_alpha   90.00
_cell.angle_beta   90.00
_cell.angle_gamma   90.00
#
_symmetry.space_group_name_H-M   'P 1'
#
loop_
_entity.id
_entity.type
_entity.pdbx_description
1 polymer ?
#
loop_
_entity_poly.entity_id
_entity_poly.type
_entity_poly.pdbx_seq_one_letter_code
_entity_poly.pdbx_strand_id
1 'polypeptide(L)'
;MSFFNRQSRLRKLINISELLELNIDDDNIKSCIIAVFMCEDIHDNNLEVALMATYRSQPTVFITALNNTREFQHILNLLNFEISSPHYEKVM
;
A
#
# COMPACT_ATOMS: atom_id res chain seq x y z
N MET A 1 -12.12 -10.76 3.52
CA MET A 1 -11.26 -10.31 4.64
C MET A 1 -12.05 -9.32 5.51
N SER A 2 -11.94 -9.32 6.84
CA SER A 2 -12.66 -8.34 7.69
C SER A 2 -12.09 -6.92 7.52
N PHE A 3 -12.88 -5.88 7.82
CA PHE A 3 -12.45 -4.47 7.75
C PHE A 3 -11.17 -4.22 8.55
N PHE A 4 -11.10 -4.75 9.78
CA PHE A 4 -9.91 -4.67 10.64
C PHE A 4 -8.66 -5.31 10.03
N ASN A 5 -8.83 -6.46 9.35
CA ASN A 5 -7.70 -7.12 8.68
C ASN A 5 -7.19 -6.30 7.49
N ARG A 6 -8.08 -5.63 6.74
CA ARG A 6 -7.68 -4.72 5.66
C ARG A 6 -6.92 -3.50 6.21
N GLN A 7 -7.40 -2.85 7.26
CA GLN A 7 -6.71 -1.70 7.86
C GLN A 7 -5.33 -2.08 8.42
N SER A 8 -5.22 -3.23 9.11
CA SER A 8 -3.95 -3.76 9.60
C SER A 8 -2.95 -4.03 8.47
N ARG A 9 -3.41 -4.64 7.37
CA ARG A 9 -2.58 -4.90 6.19
C ARG A 9 -2.06 -3.62 5.55
N LEU A 10 -2.91 -2.60 5.42
CA LEU A 10 -2.50 -1.31 4.84
C LEU A 10 -1.41 -0.64 5.69
N ARG A 11 -1.55 -0.65 7.02
CA ARG A 11 -0.53 -0.14 7.94
C ARG A 11 0.79 -0.90 7.83
N LYS A 12 0.76 -2.23 7.68
CA LYS A 12 1.97 -3.02 7.44
C LYS A 12 2.69 -2.56 6.17
N LEU A 13 1.95 -2.31 5.08
CA LEU A 13 2.53 -1.82 3.83
C LEU A 13 3.15 -0.43 3.96
N ILE A 14 2.52 0.48 4.73
CA ILE A 14 3.09 1.80 5.04
C ILE A 14 4.41 1.63 5.81
N ASN A 15 4.39 0.86 6.91
CA ASN A 15 5.59 0.61 7.73
C ASN A 15 6.71 -0.03 6.90
N ILE A 16 6.40 -0.99 6.03
CA ILE A 16 7.38 -1.60 5.13
C ILE A 16 7.96 -0.55 4.18
N SER A 17 7.14 0.35 3.64
CA SER A 17 7.60 1.40 2.73
C SER A 17 8.56 2.37 3.42
N GLU A 18 8.27 2.74 4.67
CA GLU A 18 9.14 3.55 5.52
C GLU A 18 10.46 2.85 5.84
N LEU A 19 10.42 1.56 6.21
CA LEU A 19 11.62 0.73 6.47
C LEU A 19 12.52 0.58 5.24
N LEU A 20 11.93 0.60 4.06
CA LEU A 20 12.63 0.54 2.77
C LEU A 20 13.06 1.93 2.26
N GLU A 21 12.86 2.99 3.05
CA GLU A 21 13.16 4.39 2.71
C GLU A 21 12.46 4.86 1.40
N LEU A 22 11.30 4.28 1.09
CA LEU A 22 10.48 4.70 -0.05
C LEU A 22 9.72 5.98 0.31
N ASN A 23 9.69 6.93 -0.61
CA ASN A 23 8.92 8.16 -0.44
C ASN A 23 7.42 7.87 -0.52
N ILE A 24 6.75 7.75 0.63
CA ILE A 24 5.32 7.44 0.70
C ILE A 24 4.42 8.53 0.11
N ASP A 25 4.95 9.74 -0.10
CA ASP A 25 4.23 10.83 -0.75
C ASP A 25 4.25 10.76 -2.28
N ASP A 26 5.14 9.96 -2.86
CA ASP A 26 5.21 9.71 -4.31
C ASP A 26 4.01 8.89 -4.79
N ASP A 27 3.28 9.41 -5.77
CA ASP A 27 2.10 8.77 -6.33
C ASP A 27 2.38 7.38 -6.94
N ASN A 28 3.60 7.14 -7.45
CA ASN A 28 4.02 5.82 -7.92
C ASN A 28 4.15 4.83 -6.76
N ILE A 29 4.70 5.27 -5.63
CA ILE A 29 4.82 4.44 -4.41
C ILE A 29 3.44 4.15 -3.85
N LYS A 30 2.57 5.15 -3.73
CA LYS A 30 1.16 4.96 -3.34
C LYS A 30 0.45 3.96 -4.23
N SER A 31 0.67 4.06 -5.55
CA SER A 31 0.09 3.13 -6.51
C SER A 31 0.62 1.70 -6.35
N CYS A 32 1.91 1.52 -6.05
CA CYS A 32 2.48 0.21 -5.74
C CYS A 32 1.89 -0.39 -4.46
N ILE A 33 1.75 0.42 -3.40
CA ILE A 33 1.10 0.00 -2.14
C ILE A 33 -0.32 -0.48 -2.40
N ILE A 34 -1.12 0.28 -3.15
CA ILE A 34 -2.52 -0.05 -3.43
C ILE A 34 -2.60 -1.31 -4.30
N ALA A 35 -1.74 -1.46 -5.31
CA ALA A 35 -1.71 -2.67 -6.15
C ALA A 35 -1.46 -3.94 -5.33
N VAL A 36 -0.47 -3.91 -4.43
CA VAL A 36 -0.18 -5.03 -3.52
C VAL A 36 -1.30 -5.25 -2.50
N PHE A 37 -1.89 -4.17 -2.01
CA PHE A 37 -3.02 -4.23 -1.10
C PHE A 37 -4.25 -4.90 -1.73
N MET A 38 -4.56 -4.58 -2.99
CA MET A 38 -5.69 -5.15 -3.74
C MET A 38 -5.49 -6.62 -4.13
N CYS A 39 -4.26 -7.12 -4.11
CA CYS A 39 -3.96 -8.52 -4.37
C CYS A 39 -4.18 -9.38 -3.11
N GLU A 40 -5.39 -9.93 -2.96
CA GLU A 40 -5.79 -10.72 -1.79
C GLU A 40 -5.03 -12.05 -1.65
N ASP A 41 -4.45 -12.56 -2.75
CA ASP A 41 -3.68 -13.79 -2.77
C ASP A 41 -2.29 -13.66 -2.12
N ILE A 42 -1.82 -12.43 -1.91
CA ILE A 42 -0.51 -12.18 -1.29
C ILE A 42 -0.66 -12.27 0.23
N HIS A 43 -0.09 -13.31 0.83
CA HIS A 43 0.00 -13.42 2.28
C HIS A 43 0.81 -12.27 2.92
N ASP A 44 0.44 -11.89 4.15
CA ASP A 44 1.07 -10.79 4.89
C ASP A 44 2.61 -10.94 5.03
N ASN A 45 3.10 -12.18 5.13
CA ASN A 45 4.54 -12.47 5.25
C ASN A 45 5.33 -12.15 3.97
N ASN A 46 4.64 -11.98 2.83
CA ASN A 46 5.24 -11.74 1.52
C ASN A 46 5.06 -10.29 1.04
N LEU A 47 4.50 -9.41 1.88
CA LEU A 47 4.17 -8.03 1.49
C LEU A 47 5.40 -7.23 1.06
N GLU A 48 6.51 -7.36 1.77
CA GLU A 48 7.77 -6.67 1.44
C GLU A 48 8.29 -7.08 0.06
N VAL A 49 8.35 -8.40 -0.18
CA VAL A 49 8.80 -8.96 -1.47
C VAL A 49 7.88 -8.49 -2.60
N ALA A 50 6.58 -8.53 -2.39
CA ALA A 50 5.60 -8.09 -3.39
C ALA A 50 5.68 -6.59 -3.68
N LEU A 51 5.83 -5.77 -2.64
CA LEU A 51 5.99 -4.32 -2.77
C LEU A 51 7.25 -3.99 -3.56
N MET A 52 8.38 -4.61 -3.22
CA MET A 52 9.63 -4.40 -3.95
C MET A 52 9.58 -4.91 -5.38
N ALA A 53 8.91 -6.04 -5.65
CA ALA A 53 8.71 -6.52 -7.00
C ALA A 53 7.88 -5.53 -7.83
N THR A 54 6.79 -5.00 -7.26
CA THR A 54 5.92 -4.01 -7.92
C THR A 54 6.65 -2.69 -8.15
N TYR A 55 7.38 -2.20 -7.14
CA TYR A 55 8.17 -0.97 -7.23
C TYR A 55 9.32 -1.07 -8.23
N ARG A 56 9.99 -2.22 -8.36
CA ARG A 56 11.08 -2.40 -9.33
C ARG A 56 10.60 -2.60 -10.75
N SER A 57 9.50 -3.33 -10.92
CA SER A 57 8.96 -3.63 -12.25
C SER A 57 8.11 -2.49 -12.81
N GLN A 58 7.57 -1.63 -11.93
CA GLN A 58 6.66 -0.52 -12.24
C GLN A 58 5.80 -0.81 -13.48
N PRO A 59 4.90 -1.81 -13.46
CA PRO A 59 4.13 -2.17 -14.65
C PRO A 59 3.13 -1.05 -14.97
N THR A 60 3.63 0.02 -15.60
CA THR A 60 3.02 1.35 -15.65
C THR A 60 1.62 1.26 -16.23
N VAL A 61 1.44 0.47 -17.30
CA VAL A 61 0.14 0.28 -17.95
C VAL A 61 -0.89 -0.34 -17.00
N PHE A 62 -0.51 -1.34 -16.21
CA PHE A 62 -1.41 -2.00 -15.27
C PHE A 62 -1.73 -1.10 -14.07
N ILE A 63 -0.73 -0.41 -13.55
CA ILE A 63 -0.92 0.56 -12.46
C ILE A 63 -1.82 1.71 -12.93
N THR A 64 -1.56 2.29 -14.10
CA THR A 64 -2.42 3.34 -14.66
C THR A 64 -3.86 2.87 -14.89
N ALA A 65 -4.07 1.63 -15.34
CA ALA A 65 -5.40 1.06 -15.47
C ALA A 65 -6.10 0.91 -14.10
N LEU A 66 -5.38 0.42 -13.08
CA LEU A 66 -5.87 0.29 -11.70
C LEU A 66 -6.26 1.65 -11.11
N ASN A 67 -5.46 2.68 -11.36
CA ASN A 67 -5.69 4.04 -10.84
C ASN A 67 -7.04 4.62 -11.27
N ASN A 68 -7.60 4.18 -12.39
CA ASN A 68 -8.90 4.65 -12.88
C ASN A 68 -10.10 3.92 -12.26
N THR A 69 -9.86 2.91 -11.41
CA THR A 69 -10.95 2.14 -10.79
C THR A 69 -11.47 2.83 -9.52
N ARG A 70 -12.77 2.68 -9.25
CA ARG A 70 -13.39 3.23 -8.02
C ARG A 70 -12.79 2.63 -6.75
N GLU A 71 -12.45 1.35 -6.79
CA GLU A 71 -11.85 0.65 -5.65
C GLU A 71 -10.47 1.23 -5.34
N PHE A 72 -9.62 1.45 -6.36
CA PHE A 72 -8.34 2.10 -6.17
C PHE A 72 -8.49 3.50 -5.55
N GLN A 73 -9.39 4.33 -6.07
CA GLN A 73 -9.62 5.68 -5.54
C GLN A 73 -10.09 5.67 -4.08
N HIS A 74 -10.92 4.69 -3.72
CA HIS A 74 -11.35 4.51 -2.34
C HIS A 74 -10.17 4.13 -1.43
N ILE A 75 -9.32 3.21 -1.86
CA ILE A 75 -8.14 2.78 -1.09
C ILE A 75 -7.09 3.91 -1.03
N LEU A 76 -6.92 4.69 -2.08
CA LEU A 76 -6.05 5.86 -2.08
C LEU A 76 -6.47 6.88 -1.03
N ASN A 77 -7.78 7.16 -0.92
CA ASN A 77 -8.30 8.03 0.13
C ASN A 77 -8.04 7.47 1.53
N LEU A 78 -8.19 6.15 1.72
CA LEU A 78 -7.86 5.49 2.98
C LEU A 78 -6.36 5.56 3.28
N LEU A 79 -5.50 5.33 2.28
CA LEU A 79 -4.04 5.43 2.40
C LEU A 79 -3.64 6.86 2.80
N ASN A 80 -4.15 7.87 2.10
CA ASN A 80 -3.90 9.27 2.44
C ASN A 80 -4.41 9.61 3.85
N PHE A 81 -5.55 9.06 4.26
CA PHE A 81 -6.03 9.20 5.63
C PHE A 81 -5.06 8.59 6.64
N GLU A 82 -4.60 7.35 6.44
CA GLU A 82 -3.65 6.70 7.36
C GLU A 82 -2.28 7.38 7.39
N ILE A 83 -1.79 7.92 6.26
CA ILE A 83 -0.54 8.71 6.21
C ILE A 83 -0.71 10.04 6.96
N SER A 84 -1.83 10.74 6.75
CA SER A 84 -2.10 12.06 7.34
C SER A 84 -2.64 12.01 8.76
N SER A 85 -3.08 10.85 9.23
CA SER A 85 -3.58 10.61 10.58
C SER A 85 -2.44 10.01 11.42
N PRO A 86 -1.57 10.83 12.04
CA PRO A 86 -0.60 10.30 12.98
C PRO A 86 -1.40 9.66 14.12
N HIS A 87 -1.22 8.35 14.36
CA HIS A 87 -1.33 7.64 15.66
C HIS A 87 -1.29 6.13 15.36
N TYR A 88 -0.29 5.37 15.81
CA TYR A 88 0.17 5.26 17.18
C TYR A 88 1.70 5.33 17.34
N GLU A 89 2.11 5.87 18.48
CA GLU A 89 3.42 5.77 19.09
C GLU A 89 4.09 4.41 18.86
N LYS A 90 5.43 4.44 18.77
CA LYS A 90 6.31 3.31 19.09
C LYS A 90 5.71 2.49 20.24
N VAL A 91 5.06 1.38 19.94
CA VAL A 91 4.87 0.33 20.94
C VAL A 91 6.20 -0.41 20.98
N MET A 92 7.09 0.14 21.81
CA MET A 92 8.21 -0.56 22.42
C MET A 92 7.69 -1.21 23.70
#